data_AF-A5P7Y7-F1
#
_entry.id   AF-A5P7Y7-F1
#
_cell.length_a   1.000
_cell.length_b   1.000
_cell.length_c   1.000
_cell.angle_alpha   90.00
_cell.angle_beta   90.00
_cell.angle_gamma   90.00
#
_symmetry.space_group_name_H-M   'P 1'
#
loop_
_entity.id
_entity.type
_entity.pdbx_description
1 polymer ?
#
loop_
_entity_poly.entity_id
_entity_poly.type
_entity_poly.pdbx_seq_one_letter_code
_entity_poly.pdbx_strand_id
1 'polypeptide(L)'
;MLSDINQWFLSLGAEYGVNPYIFGGIYVGAIPFFLASIAWLVKRARAGRSTVVPTLAAGFFFVSAYIYLAIAGRNIPVWVWIFLAALVVYGAWSTIRDTRRKIAAPPED
;
A
#
# COMPACT_ATOMS: atom_id res chain seq x y z
N MET A 1 -25.56 -13.33 12.01
CA MET A 1 -24.63 -12.19 11.83
C MET A 1 -23.17 -12.60 11.97
N LEU A 2 -22.68 -12.99 13.16
CA LEU A 2 -21.28 -13.43 13.31
C LEU A 2 -20.97 -14.73 12.54
N SER A 3 -21.93 -15.65 12.48
CA SER A 3 -21.88 -16.86 11.65
C SER A 3 -21.70 -16.56 10.16
N ASP A 4 -22.43 -15.57 9.67
CA ASP A 4 -22.52 -15.24 8.24
C ASP A 4 -21.25 -14.51 7.78
N ILE A 5 -20.71 -13.64 8.65
CA ILE A 5 -19.39 -13.02 8.45
C ILE A 5 -18.31 -14.10 8.40
N ASN A 6 -18.36 -15.11 9.28
CA ASN A 6 -17.39 -16.20 9.27
C ASN A 6 -17.52 -17.05 8.00
N GLN A 7 -18.73 -17.40 7.56
CA GLN A 7 -18.93 -18.13 6.31
C GLN A 7 -18.43 -17.37 5.09
N TRP A 8 -18.73 -16.06 4.97
CA TRP A 8 -18.18 -15.20 3.93
C TRP A 8 -16.65 -15.11 3.98
N PHE A 9 -16.09 -15.07 5.18
CA PHE A 9 -14.65 -15.01 5.37
C PHE A 9 -13.95 -16.32 4.98
N LEU A 10 -14.55 -17.46 5.31
CA LEU A 10 -14.07 -18.77 4.87
C LEU A 10 -14.23 -18.95 3.35
N SER A 11 -15.30 -18.40 2.75
CA SER A 11 -15.51 -18.46 1.29
C SER A 11 -14.45 -17.68 0.52
N LEU A 12 -13.95 -16.56 1.07
CA LEU A 12 -12.81 -15.83 0.50
C LEU A 12 -11.55 -16.70 0.44
N GLY A 13 -11.27 -17.48 1.49
CA GLY A 13 -10.14 -18.42 1.45
C GLY A 13 -10.32 -19.51 0.39
N ALA A 14 -11.54 -20.03 0.23
CA ALA A 14 -11.86 -21.03 -0.78
C ALA A 14 -11.78 -20.47 -2.22
N GLU A 15 -12.27 -19.25 -2.44
CA GLU A 15 -12.30 -18.57 -3.74
C GLU A 15 -10.89 -18.20 -4.22
N TYR A 16 -10.10 -17.58 -3.34
CA TYR A 16 -8.76 -17.11 -3.68
C TYR A 16 -7.67 -18.15 -3.40
N GLY A 17 -7.99 -19.28 -2.74
CA GLY A 17 -7.03 -20.33 -2.42
C GLY A 17 -6.04 -19.97 -1.31
N VAL A 18 -6.42 -19.05 -0.42
CA VAL A 18 -5.57 -18.53 0.65
C VAL A 18 -6.08 -18.93 2.03
N ASN A 19 -5.21 -18.91 3.05
CA ASN A 19 -5.64 -19.11 4.43
C ASN A 19 -6.44 -17.87 4.89
N PRO A 20 -7.73 -18.00 5.22
CA PRO A 20 -8.56 -16.87 5.63
C PRO A 20 -7.96 -16.13 6.83
N TYR A 21 -7.49 -16.85 7.84
CA TYR A 21 -6.95 -16.24 9.06
C TYR A 21 -5.69 -15.41 8.81
N ILE A 22 -4.84 -15.84 7.88
CA ILE A 22 -3.67 -15.05 7.46
C ILE A 22 -4.15 -13.81 6.71
N PHE A 23 -5.09 -13.97 5.77
CA PHE A 23 -5.66 -12.86 5.01
C PHE A 23 -6.28 -11.79 5.93
N GLY A 24 -7.14 -12.18 6.87
CA GLY A 24 -7.73 -11.24 7.83
C GLY A 24 -6.73 -10.71 8.85
N GLY A 25 -5.75 -11.50 9.27
CA GLY A 25 -4.66 -11.05 10.13
C GLY A 25 -3.86 -9.94 9.47
N ILE A 26 -3.52 -10.08 8.18
CA ILE A 26 -2.88 -9.02 7.40
C ILE A 26 -3.82 -7.84 7.22
N TYR A 27 -5.08 -8.08 6.84
CA TYR A 27 -6.06 -7.02 6.60
C TYR A 27 -6.27 -6.13 7.83
N VAL A 28 -6.53 -6.73 8.99
CA VAL A 28 -6.74 -6.01 10.26
C VAL A 28 -5.42 -5.46 10.79
N GLY A 29 -4.36 -6.26 10.73
CA GLY A 29 -3.03 -5.89 11.21
C GLY A 29 -2.44 -4.70 10.46
N ALA A 30 -2.75 -4.54 9.17
CA ALA A 30 -2.25 -3.43 8.36
C ALA A 30 -2.91 -2.09 8.67
N ILE A 31 -4.15 -2.07 9.20
CA ILE A 31 -4.90 -0.84 9.51
C ILE A 31 -4.12 0.13 10.41
N PRO A 32 -3.59 -0.26 11.59
CA PRO A 32 -2.85 0.65 12.44
C PRO A 32 -1.61 1.24 11.74
N PHE A 33 -0.89 0.43 10.93
CA PHE A 33 0.27 0.91 10.18
C PHE A 33 -0.11 1.82 9.02
N PHE A 34 -1.22 1.54 8.35
CA PHE A 34 -1.78 2.41 7.32
C PHE A 34 -2.12 3.79 7.91
N LEU A 35 -2.86 3.82 9.01
CA LEU A 35 -3.23 5.06 9.70
C LEU A 35 -2.00 5.83 10.19
N ALA A 36 -1.01 5.13 10.76
CA ALA A 36 0.25 5.74 11.14
C ALA A 36 1.00 6.35 9.94
N SER A 37 1.00 5.67 8.79
CA SER A 37 1.61 6.15 7.55
C SER A 37 0.90 7.40 7.02
N ILE A 38 -0.44 7.46 7.10
CA ILE A 38 -1.23 8.64 6.75
C ILE A 38 -0.93 9.80 7.72
N ALA A 39 -0.90 9.57 9.03
CA ALA A 39 -0.55 10.59 10.00
C ALA A 39 0.85 11.16 9.72
N TRP A 40 1.80 10.29 9.38
CA TRP A 40 3.15 10.68 8.98
C TRP A 40 3.18 11.46 7.68
N LEU A 41 2.39 11.05 6.68
CA LEU A 41 2.21 11.76 5.40
C LEU A 41 1.74 13.18 5.64
N VAL A 42 0.67 13.35 6.42
CA VAL A 42 0.08 14.65 6.74
C VAL A 42 1.10 15.53 7.47
N LYS A 43 1.83 14.98 8.44
CA LYS A 43 2.87 15.71 9.16
C LYS A 43 3.99 16.20 8.24
N ARG A 44 4.46 15.36 7.31
CA ARG A 44 5.50 15.75 6.34
C ARG A 44 5.01 16.76 5.31
N ALA A 45 3.78 16.58 4.81
CA ALA A 45 3.16 17.49 3.87
C ALA A 45 3.02 18.90 4.45
N ARG A 46 2.54 19.01 5.71
CA ARG A 46 2.46 20.29 6.43
C ARG A 46 3.82 20.94 6.67
N ALA A 47 4.87 20.13 6.81
CA ALA A 47 6.24 20.61 6.99
C ALA A 47 6.97 20.91 5.66
N GLY A 48 6.30 20.81 4.51
CA GLY A 48 6.91 21.01 3.18
C GLY A 48 7.99 19.98 2.83
N ARG A 49 8.01 18.83 3.52
CA ARG A 49 9.01 17.76 3.33
C ARG A 49 8.50 16.70 2.37
N SER A 50 9.43 15.94 1.78
CA SER A 50 9.10 14.83 0.87
C SER A 50 8.14 13.82 1.51
N THR A 51 7.03 13.57 0.82
CA THR A 51 5.94 12.64 1.20
C THR A 51 6.10 11.25 0.60
N VAL A 52 7.17 10.99 -0.16
CA VAL A 52 7.35 9.73 -0.91
C VAL A 52 7.29 8.52 0.01
N VAL A 53 8.12 8.49 1.06
CA VAL A 53 8.21 7.35 1.98
C VAL A 53 6.87 7.06 2.68
N PRO A 54 6.18 8.02 3.34
CA PRO A 54 4.89 7.73 3.94
C PRO A 54 3.81 7.37 2.91
N THR A 55 3.89 7.88 1.67
CA THR A 55 2.95 7.49 0.59
C THR A 55 3.15 6.03 0.18
N LEU A 56 4.41 5.61 -0.01
CA LEU A 56 4.73 4.22 -0.34
C LEU A 56 4.35 3.27 0.81
N ALA A 57 4.61 3.66 2.05
CA ALA A 57 4.22 2.89 3.22
C ALA A 57 2.69 2.75 3.33
N ALA A 58 1.94 3.85 3.17
CA ALA A 58 0.49 3.82 3.16
C ALA A 58 -0.04 2.92 2.03
N GLY A 59 0.48 3.06 0.81
CA GLY A 59 0.13 2.20 -0.31
C GLY A 59 0.42 0.72 -0.04
N PHE A 60 1.59 0.40 0.52
CA PHE A 60 1.99 -0.97 0.86
C PHE A 60 1.04 -1.60 1.87
N PHE A 61 0.73 -0.92 2.98
CA PHE A 61 -0.19 -1.44 3.98
C PHE A 61 -1.62 -1.55 3.44
N PHE A 62 -2.05 -0.60 2.61
CA PHE A 62 -3.36 -0.61 1.96
C PHE A 62 -3.56 -1.85 1.08
N VAL A 63 -2.53 -2.27 0.33
CA VAL A 63 -2.61 -3.43 -0.57
C VAL A 63 -2.03 -4.72 0.00
N SER A 64 -1.52 -4.73 1.24
CA SER A 64 -0.80 -5.86 1.83
C SER A 64 -1.58 -7.19 1.79
N ALA A 65 -2.89 -7.17 2.06
CA ALA A 65 -3.75 -8.34 1.97
C ALA A 65 -3.87 -8.86 0.52
N TYR A 66 -3.86 -7.96 -0.47
CA TYR A 66 -3.85 -8.32 -1.88
C TYR A 66 -2.48 -8.81 -2.36
N ILE A 67 -1.38 -8.34 -1.76
CA ILE A 67 -0.04 -8.92 -2.01
C ILE A 67 -0.04 -10.39 -1.57
N TYR A 68 -0.70 -10.72 -0.46
CA TYR A 68 -0.86 -12.12 -0.05
C TYR A 68 -1.66 -12.93 -1.08
N LEU A 69 -2.76 -12.38 -1.63
CA LEU A 69 -3.46 -13.00 -2.75
C LEU A 69 -2.57 -13.14 -3.99
N ALA A 70 -1.64 -12.22 -4.22
CA ALA A 70 -0.73 -12.27 -5.36
C ALA A 70 0.30 -13.39 -5.29
N ILE A 71 0.75 -13.72 -4.08
CA ILE A 71 1.79 -14.71 -3.86
C ILE A 71 1.19 -16.10 -3.64
N ALA A 72 0.14 -16.19 -2.81
CA ALA A 72 -0.42 -17.44 -2.37
C ALA A 72 -1.78 -17.78 -3.01
N GLY A 73 -2.42 -16.79 -3.64
CA GLY A 73 -3.78 -16.92 -4.15
C GLY A 73 -3.89 -16.93 -5.67
N ARG A 74 -5.13 -16.94 -6.14
CA ARG A 74 -5.53 -16.89 -7.55
C ARG A 74 -6.58 -15.80 -7.76
N ASN A 75 -6.83 -15.39 -9.01
CA ASN A 75 -7.90 -14.44 -9.37
C ASN A 75 -7.82 -13.06 -8.69
N ILE A 76 -6.63 -12.47 -8.61
CA ILE A 76 -6.49 -11.12 -8.05
C ILE A 76 -7.29 -10.11 -8.90
N PRO A 77 -8.09 -9.23 -8.27
CA PRO A 77 -8.79 -8.18 -8.99
C PRO A 77 -7.84 -7.27 -9.78
N VAL A 78 -8.20 -6.98 -11.05
CA VAL A 78 -7.37 -6.17 -11.97
C VAL A 78 -7.02 -4.79 -11.40
N TRP A 79 -7.91 -4.18 -10.63
CA TRP A 79 -7.67 -2.86 -10.03
C TRP A 79 -6.47 -2.83 -9.09
N VAL A 80 -6.12 -3.95 -8.44
CA VAL A 80 -4.93 -4.05 -7.55
C VAL A 80 -3.66 -3.85 -8.36
N TRP A 81 -3.57 -4.49 -9.54
CA TRP A 81 -2.44 -4.35 -10.44
C TRP A 81 -2.29 -2.92 -10.96
N ILE A 82 -3.41 -2.28 -11.29
CA ILE A 82 -3.44 -0.86 -11.68
C ILE A 82 -2.92 0.02 -10.54
N PHE A 83 -3.38 -0.22 -9.31
CA PHE A 83 -2.94 0.53 -8.14
C PHE A 83 -1.44 0.34 -7.86
N LEU A 84 -0.93 -0.89 -7.89
CA LEU A 84 0.49 -1.18 -7.70
C LEU A 84 1.35 -0.51 -8.79
N ALA A 85 0.94 -0.61 -10.05
CA ALA A 85 1.63 0.04 -11.16
C ALA A 85 1.68 1.57 -10.96
N ALA A 86 0.57 2.18 -10.57
CA ALA A 86 0.51 3.61 -10.26
C ALA A 86 1.45 3.99 -9.11
N LEU A 87 1.53 3.17 -8.06
CA LEU A 87 2.41 3.40 -6.91
C LEU A 87 3.90 3.37 -7.32
N VAL A 88 4.28 2.39 -8.15
CA VAL A 88 5.65 2.25 -8.66
C VAL A 88 6.00 3.42 -9.58
N VAL A 89 5.11 3.77 -10.52
CA VAL A 89 5.31 4.90 -11.43
C VAL A 89 5.43 6.21 -10.65
N TYR A 90 4.58 6.44 -9.65
CA TYR A 90 4.64 7.63 -8.79
C TYR A 90 5.95 7.70 -8.02
N GLY A 91 6.38 6.59 -7.40
CA GLY A 91 7.64 6.52 -6.67
C GLY A 91 8.83 6.85 -7.57
N ALA A 92 8.94 6.19 -8.72
CA ALA A 92 10.00 6.41 -9.69
C ALA A 92 10.01 7.86 -10.21
N TRP A 93 8.84 8.39 -10.61
CA TRP A 93 8.72 9.75 -11.11
C TRP A 93 9.09 10.79 -10.05
N SER A 94 8.65 10.59 -8.81
CA SER A 94 8.99 11.50 -7.71
C SER A 94 10.48 11.52 -7.43
N THR A 95 11.13 10.35 -7.38
CA THR A 95 12.58 10.26 -7.17
C THR A 95 13.35 10.92 -8.30
N ILE A 96 12.99 10.66 -9.55
CA ILE A 96 13.65 11.29 -10.72
C ILE A 96 13.49 12.81 -10.68
N ARG A 97 12.28 13.30 -10.39
CA ARG A 97 11.98 14.73 -10.31
C ARG A 97 12.79 15.42 -9.21
N ASP A 98 12.84 14.83 -8.02
CA ASP A 98 13.58 15.38 -6.88
C ASP A 98 15.09 15.40 -7.14
N THR A 99 15.64 14.33 -7.72
CA THR A 99 17.06 14.27 -8.10
C THR A 99 17.40 15.30 -9.18
N ARG A 100 16.57 15.45 -10.22
CA ARG A 100 16.79 16.46 -11.28
C ARG A 100 16.76 17.89 -10.73
N ARG A 101 15.87 18.18 -9.78
CA ARG A 101 15.81 19.50 -9.13
C ARG A 101 17.07 19.82 -8.33
N LYS A 102 17.63 18.82 -7.64
CA LYS A 102 18.87 18.98 -6.88
C LYS A 102 20.09 19.19 -7.77
N ILE A 103 20.15 18.54 -8.94
CA ILE A 103 21.26 18.68 -9.89
C ILE A 103 21.18 20.02 -10.66
N ALA A 104 19.97 20.54 -10.88
CA ALA A 104 19.76 21.81 -11.57
C ALA A 104 19.91 23.06 -10.69
N ALA A 105 20.08 22.90 -9.36
CA ALA A 105 20.40 24.02 -8.48
C ALA A 105 21.88 24.40 -8.66
N PRO A 106 22.21 25.68 -8.96
CA PRO A 106 23.60 26.14 -8.97
C PRO A 106 24.22 25.94 -7.58
N PRO A 107 25.55 25.80 -7.45
CA PRO A 107 26.22 25.83 -6.16
C PRO A 107 25.80 27.11 -5.41
N GLU A 108 25.43 26.98 -4.14
CA GLU A 108 25.31 28.15 -3.26
C GLU A 108 26.73 28.67 -3.00
N ASP A 109 27.02 29.88 -3.50
CA ASP A 109 28.25 30.64 -3.24
C ASP A 109 28.24 31.27 -1.84
#